data_AF-A0A7S0UN27-F1
#
_entry.id   AF-A0A7S0UN27-F1
#
_cell.length_a   1.000
_cell.length_b   1.000
_cell.length_c   1.000
_cell.angle_alpha   90.00
_cell.angle_beta   90.00
_cell.angle_gamma   90.00
#
_symmetry.space_group_name_H-M   'P 1'
#
loop_
_entity.id
_entity.type
_entity.pdbx_description
1 polymer ?
#
loop_
_entity_poly.entity_id
_entity_poly.type
_entity_poly.pdbx_seq_one_letter_code
_entity_poly.pdbx_strand_id
1 'polypeptide(L)'
;MSSNPSSSVTWGDFCKEVNKVLWKVHEIETMLNDPENAAPNILEDELVDYHSSLINAINLVASSSSSSMEKDSSSSFHKEFPIGLIHYLDEGINPDEYLREVFRACVRDNQMVKGRAEMLSTMAAKLQTKVESVFPDEAQEYRQLKGDDKETKP
;
A
#
# COMPACT_ATOMS: atom_id res chain seq x y z
N MET A 1 -13.62 -35.51 -17.86
CA MET A 1 -13.70 -34.55 -16.74
C MET A 1 -13.28 -33.21 -17.32
N SER A 2 -14.26 -32.34 -17.59
CA SER A 2 -14.06 -31.07 -18.29
C SER A 2 -13.48 -30.05 -17.31
N SER A 3 -12.30 -29.54 -17.64
CA SER A 3 -11.60 -28.49 -16.90
C SER A 3 -12.43 -27.20 -16.94
N ASN A 4 -12.88 -26.72 -15.79
CA ASN A 4 -13.47 -25.39 -15.63
C ASN A 4 -12.37 -24.34 -15.86
N PRO A 5 -12.52 -23.36 -16.78
CA PRO A 5 -11.63 -22.22 -16.80
C PRO A 5 -12.06 -21.28 -15.68
N SER A 6 -11.41 -21.36 -14.52
CA SER A 6 -11.45 -20.28 -13.52
C SER A 6 -10.72 -19.08 -14.09
N SER A 7 -11.39 -18.28 -14.92
CA SER A 7 -10.89 -16.98 -15.34
C SER A 7 -10.92 -16.05 -14.13
N SER A 8 -9.82 -16.01 -13.40
CA SER A 8 -9.62 -15.04 -12.33
C SER A 8 -9.74 -13.63 -12.92
N VAL A 9 -10.63 -12.83 -12.35
CA VAL A 9 -10.81 -11.42 -12.73
C VAL A 9 -9.50 -10.68 -12.48
N THR A 10 -8.94 -10.08 -13.51
CA THR A 10 -7.69 -9.32 -13.38
C THR A 10 -7.97 -7.86 -13.03
N TRP A 11 -6.97 -7.19 -12.44
CA TRP A 11 -7.02 -5.72 -12.22
C TRP A 11 -7.27 -4.95 -13.52
N GLY A 12 -6.74 -5.44 -14.65
CA GLY A 12 -6.97 -4.83 -15.96
C GLY A 12 -8.44 -4.91 -16.39
N ASP A 13 -9.14 -5.99 -16.06
CA ASP A 13 -10.57 -6.14 -16.39
C ASP A 13 -11.43 -5.23 -15.51
N PHE A 14 -11.09 -5.10 -14.23
CA PHE A 14 -11.71 -4.13 -13.32
C PHE A 14 -11.54 -2.69 -13.81
N CYS A 15 -10.30 -2.26 -14.12
CA CYS A 15 -10.05 -0.91 -14.62
C CYS A 15 -10.78 -0.62 -15.94
N LYS A 16 -10.88 -1.60 -16.83
CA LYS A 16 -11.66 -1.45 -18.07
C LYS A 16 -13.14 -1.24 -17.78
N GLU A 17 -13.71 -2.01 -16.86
CA GLU A 17 -15.15 -1.89 -16.54
C GLU A 17 -15.47 -0.57 -15.82
N VAL A 18 -14.64 -0.14 -14.88
CA VAL A 18 -14.78 1.18 -14.23
C VAL A 18 -14.69 2.31 -15.25
N ASN A 19 -13.75 2.24 -16.20
CA ASN A 19 -13.64 3.24 -17.27
C ASN A 19 -14.90 3.28 -18.15
N LYS A 20 -15.47 2.13 -18.52
CA LYS A 20 -16.73 2.10 -19.29
C LYS A 20 -17.86 2.80 -18.56
N VAL A 21 -18.00 2.53 -17.25
CA VAL A 21 -19.03 3.19 -16.42
C VAL A 21 -18.79 4.69 -16.38
N LEU A 22 -17.56 5.14 -16.17
CA LEU A 22 -17.22 6.57 -16.13
C LEU A 22 -17.53 7.27 -17.47
N TRP A 23 -17.21 6.65 -18.59
CA TRP A 23 -17.54 7.17 -19.93
C TRP A 23 -19.04 7.30 -20.14
N LYS A 24 -19.83 6.29 -19.74
CA LYS A 24 -21.29 6.34 -19.83
C LYS A 24 -21.90 7.44 -18.96
N VAL A 25 -21.35 7.67 -17.75
CA VAL A 25 -21.76 8.83 -16.92
C VAL A 25 -21.52 10.13 -17.67
N HIS A 26 -20.33 10.30 -18.26
CA HIS A 26 -19.99 11.52 -19.00
C HIS A 26 -20.87 11.73 -20.24
N GLU A 27 -21.19 10.65 -20.96
CA GLU A 27 -22.08 10.68 -22.12
C GLU A 27 -23.49 11.13 -21.73
N ILE A 28 -24.06 10.56 -20.65
CA ILE A 28 -25.37 10.97 -20.12
C ILE A 28 -25.34 12.43 -19.66
N GLU A 29 -24.29 12.87 -18.96
CA GLU A 29 -24.14 14.28 -18.56
C GLU A 29 -24.11 15.23 -19.78
N THR A 30 -23.43 14.82 -20.86
CA THR A 30 -23.34 15.62 -22.09
C THR A 30 -24.71 15.71 -22.76
N MET A 31 -25.44 14.60 -22.87
CA MET A 31 -26.79 14.57 -23.43
C MET A 31 -27.80 15.38 -22.61
N LEU A 32 -27.64 15.41 -21.29
CA LEU A 32 -28.50 16.20 -20.41
C LEU A 32 -28.23 17.71 -20.55
N ASN A 33 -27.00 18.10 -20.85
CA ASN A 33 -26.59 19.49 -21.00
C ASN A 33 -26.91 20.07 -22.40
N ASP A 34 -27.06 19.24 -23.43
CA ASP A 34 -27.42 19.64 -24.80
C ASP A 34 -28.87 19.24 -25.17
N PRO A 35 -29.88 20.08 -24.88
CA PRO A 35 -31.30 19.74 -25.05
C PRO A 35 -31.77 19.65 -26.51
N GLU A 36 -30.98 20.09 -27.50
CA GLU A 36 -31.33 20.00 -28.93
C GLU A 36 -31.01 18.63 -29.55
N ASN A 37 -30.18 17.80 -28.90
CA ASN A 37 -29.71 16.52 -29.45
C ASN A 37 -30.28 15.28 -28.72
N ALA A 38 -31.02 15.48 -27.63
CA ALA A 38 -31.61 14.41 -26.84
C ALA A 38 -32.99 14.02 -27.37
N ALA A 39 -33.04 13.14 -28.39
CA ALA A 39 -34.28 12.45 -28.67
C ALA A 39 -34.60 11.53 -27.46
N PRO A 40 -35.80 11.59 -26.86
CA PRO A 40 -36.11 10.91 -25.60
C PRO A 40 -35.90 9.39 -25.65
N ASN A 41 -36.07 8.78 -26.83
CA ASN A 41 -35.84 7.35 -27.03
C ASN A 41 -34.35 6.96 -26.94
N ILE A 42 -33.43 7.86 -27.30
CA ILE A 42 -31.98 7.60 -27.25
C ILE A 42 -31.49 7.66 -25.81
N LEU A 43 -32.07 8.55 -24.99
CA LEU A 43 -31.75 8.65 -23.57
C LEU A 43 -32.22 7.43 -22.77
N GLU A 44 -33.38 6.88 -23.11
CA GLU A 44 -33.92 5.66 -22.47
C GLU A 44 -33.04 4.44 -22.78
N ASP A 45 -32.61 4.26 -24.03
CA ASP A 45 -31.71 3.16 -24.42
C ASP A 45 -30.33 3.28 -23.75
N GLU A 46 -29.73 4.47 -23.70
CA GLU A 46 -28.44 4.70 -23.01
C GLU A 46 -28.53 4.48 -21.49
N LEU A 47 -29.67 4.81 -20.87
CA LEU A 47 -29.88 4.57 -19.44
C LEU A 47 -29.96 3.07 -19.11
N VAL A 48 -30.57 2.27 -19.99
CA VAL A 48 -30.63 0.80 -19.89
C VAL A 48 -29.22 0.20 -20.04
N ASP A 49 -28.44 0.75 -20.96
CA ASP A 49 -27.06 0.36 -21.18
C ASP A 49 -26.16 0.73 -20.00
N TYR A 50 -26.35 1.91 -19.40
CA TYR A 50 -25.66 2.32 -18.18
C TYR A 50 -25.98 1.40 -17.00
N HIS A 51 -27.26 1.11 -16.79
CA HIS A 51 -27.70 0.18 -15.74
C HIS A 51 -27.07 -1.20 -15.89
N SER A 52 -27.02 -1.72 -17.12
CA SER A 52 -26.38 -3.01 -17.44
C SER A 52 -24.87 -2.99 -17.15
N SER A 53 -24.18 -1.90 -17.51
CA SER A 53 -22.76 -1.71 -17.20
C SER A 53 -22.47 -1.59 -15.70
N LEU A 54 -23.32 -0.87 -14.95
CA LEU A 54 -23.20 -0.76 -13.49
C LEU A 54 -23.36 -2.14 -12.81
N ILE A 55 -24.36 -2.91 -13.22
CA ILE A 55 -24.58 -4.25 -12.68
C ILE A 55 -23.36 -5.14 -12.94
N ASN A 56 -22.80 -5.09 -14.16
CA ASN A 56 -21.60 -5.85 -14.49
C ASN A 56 -20.40 -5.42 -13.62
N ALA A 57 -20.19 -4.12 -13.42
CA ALA A 57 -19.12 -3.60 -12.55
C ALA A 57 -19.29 -4.05 -11.09
N ILE A 58 -20.52 -3.97 -10.55
CA ILE A 58 -20.83 -4.39 -9.18
C ILE A 58 -20.60 -5.90 -9.01
N ASN A 59 -21.08 -6.71 -9.97
CA ASN A 59 -20.89 -8.17 -9.94
C ASN A 59 -19.40 -8.56 -10.01
N LEU A 60 -18.59 -7.78 -10.72
CA LEU A 60 -17.13 -7.97 -10.79
C LEU A 60 -16.45 -7.72 -9.44
N VAL A 61 -16.86 -6.64 -8.74
CA VAL A 61 -16.36 -6.31 -7.39
C VAL A 61 -16.81 -7.35 -6.37
N ALA A 62 -18.09 -7.73 -6.39
CA ALA A 62 -18.65 -8.73 -5.47
C ALA A 62 -17.90 -10.07 -5.61
N SER A 63 -17.67 -10.52 -6.84
CA SER A 63 -16.95 -11.76 -7.15
C SER A 63 -15.49 -11.74 -6.70
N SER A 64 -14.87 -10.55 -6.65
CA SER A 64 -13.48 -10.37 -6.18
C SER A 64 -13.37 -10.37 -4.64
N SER A 65 -14.46 -10.03 -3.94
CA SER A 65 -14.48 -9.95 -2.47
C SER A 65 -14.84 -11.27 -1.77
N SER A 66 -15.47 -12.21 -2.47
CA SER A 66 -16.02 -13.44 -1.88
C SER A 66 -15.11 -14.67 -1.95
N SER A 67 -13.88 -14.58 -2.46
CA SER A 67 -12.94 -15.70 -2.42
C SER A 67 -12.30 -15.80 -1.03
N SER A 68 -12.84 -16.68 -0.19
CA SER A 68 -12.24 -17.14 1.07
C SER A 68 -10.74 -17.41 0.92
N MET A 69 -9.99 -16.88 1.89
CA MET A 69 -8.65 -17.28 2.34
C MET A 69 -8.01 -18.49 1.62
N GLU A 70 -7.46 -18.29 0.41
CA GLU A 70 -6.55 -19.26 -0.21
C GLU A 70 -5.34 -18.48 -0.73
N LYS A 71 -4.18 -18.79 -0.13
CA LYS A 71 -2.87 -18.24 -0.46
C LYS A 71 -2.43 -18.79 -1.83
N ASP A 72 -3.01 -18.28 -2.92
CA ASP A 72 -2.46 -18.53 -4.25
C ASP A 72 -1.78 -17.27 -4.78
N SER A 73 -0.45 -17.35 -4.74
CA SER A 73 0.46 -16.45 -5.42
C SER A 73 0.14 -16.38 -6.91
N SER A 74 -0.23 -15.19 -7.37
CA SER A 74 0.04 -14.58 -8.69
C SER A 74 -1.15 -14.09 -9.54
N SER A 75 -2.42 -14.29 -9.16
CA SER A 75 -3.51 -13.67 -9.94
C SER A 75 -4.82 -13.34 -9.20
N SER A 76 -4.91 -13.47 -7.87
CA SER A 76 -6.09 -12.98 -7.13
C SER A 76 -5.91 -11.52 -6.73
N PHE A 77 -6.89 -10.69 -7.12
CA PHE A 77 -6.92 -9.26 -6.85
C PHE A 77 -7.33 -8.99 -5.38
N HIS A 78 -6.43 -9.27 -4.44
CA HIS A 78 -6.59 -8.91 -3.03
C HIS A 78 -5.49 -7.92 -2.63
N LYS A 79 -5.80 -6.62 -2.72
CA LYS A 79 -4.87 -5.55 -2.34
C LYS A 79 -5.40 -4.82 -1.11
N GLU A 80 -4.68 -4.94 0.00
CA GLU A 80 -4.92 -4.13 1.20
C GLU A 80 -4.35 -2.73 0.97
N PHE A 81 -5.16 -1.71 1.26
CA PHE A 81 -4.76 -0.31 1.14
C PHE A 81 -4.68 0.34 2.52
N PRO A 82 -3.61 1.10 2.82
CA PRO A 82 -3.54 1.87 4.05
C PRO A 82 -4.69 2.88 4.12
N ILE A 83 -5.30 3.05 5.30
CA ILE A 83 -6.41 4.01 5.45
C ILE A 83 -6.00 5.45 5.16
N GLY A 84 -4.73 5.79 5.43
CA GLY A 84 -4.17 7.11 5.09
C GLY A 84 -4.14 7.36 3.57
N LEU A 85 -3.99 6.31 2.76
CA LEU A 85 -4.07 6.44 1.30
C LEU A 85 -5.50 6.76 0.85
N ILE A 86 -6.51 6.17 1.50
CA ILE A 86 -7.93 6.42 1.18
C ILE A 86 -8.27 7.88 1.47
N HIS A 87 -7.80 8.41 2.60
CA HIS A 87 -8.02 9.82 2.94
C HIS A 87 -7.44 10.78 1.88
N TYR A 88 -6.25 10.50 1.36
CA TYR A 88 -5.65 11.28 0.27
C TYR A 88 -6.51 11.23 -1.01
N LEU A 89 -7.09 10.08 -1.33
CA LEU A 89 -8.01 9.93 -2.46
C LEU A 89 -9.29 10.75 -2.25
N ASP A 90 -9.87 10.71 -1.06
CA ASP A 90 -11.10 11.45 -0.73
C ASP A 90 -10.90 12.97 -0.78
N GLU A 91 -9.71 13.45 -0.43
CA GLU A 91 -9.34 14.88 -0.52
C GLU A 91 -8.94 15.32 -1.94
N GLY A 92 -8.87 14.40 -2.90
CA GLY A 92 -8.43 14.67 -4.27
C GLY A 92 -6.92 14.94 -4.39
N ILE A 93 -6.13 14.56 -3.39
CA ILE A 93 -4.68 14.65 -3.41
C ILE A 93 -4.13 13.45 -4.19
N ASN A 94 -3.03 13.65 -4.92
CA ASN A 94 -2.38 12.55 -5.62
C ASN A 94 -1.92 11.47 -4.61
N PRO A 95 -2.35 10.20 -4.74
CA PRO A 95 -1.94 9.09 -3.87
C PRO A 95 -0.41 8.85 -3.85
N ASP A 96 0.32 9.28 -4.88
CA ASP A 96 1.77 9.19 -4.92
C ASP A 96 2.46 10.12 -3.91
N GLU A 97 1.79 11.20 -3.49
CA GLU A 97 2.31 12.08 -2.44
C GLU A 97 2.36 11.35 -1.09
N TYR A 98 1.29 10.61 -0.75
CA TYR A 98 1.25 9.76 0.43
C TYR A 98 2.41 8.75 0.41
N LEU A 99 2.61 8.07 -0.73
CA LEU A 99 3.70 7.10 -0.87
C LEU A 99 5.07 7.77 -0.65
N ARG A 100 5.26 8.96 -1.21
CA ARG A 100 6.50 9.72 -1.06
C ARG A 100 6.73 10.16 0.38
N GLU A 101 5.70 10.61 1.08
CA GLU A 101 5.78 11.00 2.48
C GLU A 101 6.14 9.81 3.37
N VAL A 102 5.46 8.67 3.20
CA VAL A 102 5.75 7.43 3.94
C VAL A 102 7.18 6.97 3.70
N PHE A 103 7.66 7.01 2.45
CA PHE A 103 9.03 6.61 2.14
C PHE A 103 10.06 7.55 2.79
N ARG A 104 9.82 8.86 2.73
CA ARG A 104 10.68 9.86 3.38
C ARG A 104 10.69 9.70 4.91
N ALA A 105 9.53 9.44 5.51
CA ALA A 105 9.41 9.19 6.94
C ALA A 105 10.23 7.95 7.33
N CYS A 106 10.11 6.85 6.59
CA CYS A 106 10.89 5.63 6.83
C CYS A 106 12.41 5.89 6.77
N VAL A 107 12.88 6.64 5.76
CA VAL A 107 14.31 7.00 5.64
C VAL A 107 14.77 7.84 6.84
N ARG A 108 13.99 8.85 7.22
CA ARG A 108 14.29 9.73 8.36
C ARG A 108 14.35 8.92 9.67
N ASP A 109 13.38 8.05 9.89
CA ASP A 109 13.28 7.30 11.13
C ASP A 109 14.41 6.28 11.25
N ASN A 110 14.79 5.64 10.13
CA ASN A 110 15.98 4.78 10.07
C ASN A 110 17.27 5.54 10.40
N GLN A 111 17.45 6.75 9.86
CA GLN A 111 18.60 7.59 10.19
C GLN A 111 18.59 8.00 11.67
N MET A 112 17.43 8.35 12.22
CA MET A 112 17.29 8.70 13.63
C MET A 112 17.65 7.51 14.54
N VAL A 113 17.15 6.31 14.24
CA VAL A 113 17.46 5.09 15.00
C VAL A 113 18.94 4.77 14.92
N LYS A 114 19.54 4.86 13.71
CA LYS A 114 20.98 4.66 13.53
C LYS A 114 21.80 5.66 14.36
N GLY A 115 21.47 6.95 14.31
CA GLY A 115 22.16 7.97 15.10
C GLY A 115 22.04 7.76 16.61
N ARG A 116 20.86 7.33 17.09
CA ARG A 116 20.67 6.95 18.50
C ARG A 116 21.54 5.75 18.89
N ALA A 117 21.62 4.73 18.05
CA ALA A 117 22.46 3.56 18.30
C ALA A 117 23.96 3.92 18.32
N GLU A 118 24.43 4.77 17.40
CA GLU A 118 25.80 5.27 17.36
C GLU A 118 26.15 6.11 18.60
N MET A 119 25.22 6.95 19.06
CA MET A 119 25.40 7.74 20.28
C MET A 119 25.50 6.85 21.52
N LEU A 120 24.64 5.83 21.64
CA LEU A 120 24.70 4.87 22.74
C LEU A 120 26.01 4.08 22.74
N SER A 121 26.45 3.61 21.57
CA SER A 121 27.74 2.91 21.42
C SER A 121 28.92 3.80 21.82
N THR A 122 28.91 5.06 21.37
CA THR A 122 29.96 6.04 21.72
C THR A 122 29.95 6.38 23.21
N MET A 123 28.76 6.51 23.80
CA MET A 123 28.61 6.75 25.24
C MET A 123 29.13 5.57 26.05
N ALA A 124 28.78 4.34 25.66
CA ALA A 124 29.28 3.12 26.30
C ALA A 124 30.81 3.05 26.24
N ALA A 125 31.41 3.31 25.06
CA ALA A 125 32.86 3.34 24.90
C ALA A 125 33.52 4.39 25.81
N LYS A 126 33.02 5.63 25.83
CA LYS A 126 33.55 6.70 26.69
C LYS A 126 33.41 6.39 28.18
N LEU A 127 32.29 5.79 28.57
CA LEU A 127 32.06 5.38 29.96
C LEU A 127 33.05 4.29 30.34
N GLN A 128 33.25 3.30 29.48
CA GLN A 128 34.21 2.23 29.69
C GLN A 128 35.64 2.77 29.84
N THR A 129 36.09 3.69 28.97
CA THR A 129 37.39 4.35 29.12
C THR A 129 37.54 5.10 30.44
N LYS A 130 36.49 5.79 30.91
CA LYS A 130 36.53 6.48 32.21
C LYS A 130 36.61 5.51 33.37
N VAL A 131 35.86 4.41 33.33
CA VAL A 131 35.89 3.37 34.37
C VAL A 131 37.28 2.73 34.44
N GLU A 132 37.87 2.40 33.30
CA GLU A 132 39.25 1.87 33.23
C GLU A 132 40.30 2.80 33.83
N SER A 133 40.11 4.12 33.71
CA SER A 133 41.02 5.11 34.28
C SER A 133 40.87 5.28 35.80
N VAL A 134 39.70 5.00 36.37
CA VAL A 134 39.43 5.26 37.81
C VAL A 134 39.48 3.97 38.63
N PHE A 135 39.09 2.84 38.04
CA PHE A 135 38.92 1.53 38.69
C PHE A 135 39.45 0.42 37.77
N PRO A 136 40.77 0.25 37.66
CA PRO A 136 41.38 -0.66 36.68
C PRO A 136 41.12 -2.15 36.98
N ASP A 137 41.08 -2.53 38.27
CA ASP A 137 40.88 -3.92 38.69
C ASP A 137 39.44 -4.39 38.42
N GLU A 138 38.45 -3.55 38.76
CA GLU A 138 37.03 -3.79 38.50
C GLU A 138 36.70 -3.74 37.01
N ALA A 139 37.40 -2.89 36.24
CA ALA A 139 37.25 -2.82 34.78
C ALA A 139 37.74 -4.10 34.10
N GLN A 140 38.78 -4.74 34.63
CA GLN A 140 39.29 -6.01 34.13
C GLN A 140 38.32 -7.17 34.42
N GLU A 141 37.68 -7.19 35.58
CA GLU A 141 36.61 -8.15 35.91
C GLU A 141 35.38 -7.96 35.01
N TYR A 142 34.97 -6.70 34.77
CA TYR A 142 33.87 -6.38 33.85
C TYR A 142 34.12 -6.83 32.41
N ARG A 143 35.35 -6.67 31.87
CA ARG A 143 35.70 -7.15 30.51
C ARG A 143 35.59 -8.67 30.39
N GLN A 144 36.04 -9.41 31.40
CA GLN A 144 35.92 -10.87 31.44
C GLN A 144 34.45 -11.30 31.45
N LEU A 145 33.60 -10.57 32.19
CA LEU A 145 32.16 -10.84 32.25
C LEU A 145 31.42 -10.49 30.95
N LYS A 146 31.80 -9.38 30.30
CA LYS A 146 31.22 -8.89 29.04
C LYS A 146 31.55 -9.79 27.84
N GLY A 147 32.65 -10.56 27.93
CA GLY A 147 33.03 -11.53 26.90
C GLY A 147 33.63 -10.90 25.64
N ASP A 148 34.33 -9.74 25.78
CA ASP A 148 35.03 -9.07 24.67
C ASP A 148 36.20 -9.92 24.07
N ASP A 149 36.48 -11.12 24.61
CA ASP A 149 37.41 -12.13 24.07
C ASP A 149 36.84 -13.04 22.98
N LYS A 150 35.57 -12.88 22.56
CA LYS A 150 35.06 -13.63 21.41
C LYS A 150 35.38 -12.92 20.10
N GLU A 151 36.55 -13.30 19.57
CA GLU A 151 36.97 -13.28 18.16
C GLU A 151 35.88 -12.78 17.19
N THR A 152 35.99 -11.52 16.77
CA THR A 152 35.52 -11.10 15.44
C THR A 152 36.37 -11.82 14.40
N LYS A 153 35.95 -13.04 14.04
CA LYS A 153 36.48 -13.76 12.87
C LYS A 153 35.83 -13.17 11.60
N PRO A 154 36.61 -12.96 10.52
CA PRO A 154 36.19 -12.25 9.30
C PRO A 154 35.01 -12.89 8.56
#